data_AF-A0A208XP53-F1
#
_entry.id   AF-A0A208XP53-F1
#
_cell.length_a   1.000
_cell.length_b   1.000
_cell.length_c   1.000
_cell.angle_alpha   90.00
_cell.angle_beta   90.00
_cell.angle_gamma   90.00
#
_symmetry.space_group_name_H-M   'P 1'
#
loop_
_entity.id
_entity.type
_entity.pdbx_description
1 polymer ?
#
loop_
_entity_poly.entity_id
_entity_poly.type
_entity_poly.pdbx_seq_one_letter_code
_entity_poly.pdbx_strand_id
1 'polypeptide(L)'
;MGIRDTDKTLPSNRMVFELRRDEQKYLAFKEDLEATMAAYGLGEEEKRAWRAIDIEALGAMGMHPYFLPQVSRLFKGGSRNHNDSDAARLYAEKMGIASKD
;
A
#
# COMPACT_ATOMS: atom_id res chain seq x y z
N MET A 1 6.71 7.44 -12.40
CA MET A 1 6.56 7.45 -10.94
C MET A 1 7.91 7.74 -10.29
N GLY A 2 8.12 8.99 -9.91
CA GLY A 2 9.21 9.42 -9.04
C GLY A 2 8.71 10.30 -7.91
N ILE A 3 9.59 10.73 -7.01
CA ILE A 3 9.22 11.62 -5.88
C ILE A 3 8.58 12.95 -6.34
N ARG A 4 8.83 13.35 -7.58
CA ARG A 4 8.24 14.55 -8.21
C ARG A 4 6.75 14.40 -8.53
N ASP A 5 6.27 13.16 -8.69
CA ASP A 5 4.88 12.84 -9.04
C ASP A 5 4.03 12.57 -7.79
N THR A 6 4.61 12.72 -6.59
CA THR A 6 3.90 12.46 -5.34
C THR A 6 2.90 13.57 -5.03
N ASP A 7 1.64 13.18 -4.85
CA ASP A 7 0.62 14.03 -4.27
C ASP A 7 0.73 13.97 -2.72
N LYS A 8 1.21 15.05 -2.13
CA LYS A 8 1.39 15.17 -0.67
C LYS A 8 0.06 15.22 0.09
N THR A 9 -1.05 15.44 -0.60
CA THR A 9 -2.40 15.54 -0.02
C THR A 9 -3.19 14.25 -0.13
N LEU A 10 -2.71 13.26 -0.90
CA LEU A 10 -3.37 11.97 -1.10
C LEU A 10 -3.58 11.24 0.25
N PRO A 11 -4.84 10.96 0.67
CA PRO A 11 -5.15 10.32 1.95
C PRO A 11 -4.43 8.99 2.17
N SER A 12 -4.24 8.20 1.12
CA SER A 12 -3.50 6.93 1.19
C SER A 12 -2.07 7.07 1.70
N ASN A 13 -1.40 8.21 1.46
CA ASN A 13 -0.05 8.46 1.99
C ASN A 13 -0.07 8.58 3.52
N ARG A 14 -1.04 9.32 4.07
CA ARG A 14 -1.24 9.43 5.53
C ARG A 14 -1.59 8.08 6.15
N MET A 15 -2.49 7.34 5.50
CA MET A 15 -2.92 6.02 5.97
C MET A 15 -1.73 5.07 6.13
N VAL A 16 -0.92 4.88 5.08
CA VAL A 16 0.27 3.99 5.14
C VAL A 16 1.26 4.46 6.20
N PHE A 17 1.49 5.77 6.31
CA PHE A 17 2.41 6.32 7.30
C PHE A 17 2.00 5.96 8.74
N GLU A 18 0.72 6.14 9.07
CA GLU A 18 0.20 5.89 10.42
C GLU A 18 0.08 4.40 10.74
N LEU A 19 -0.43 3.58 9.81
CA LEU A 19 -0.58 2.13 10.01
C LEU A 19 0.76 1.45 10.33
N ARG A 20 1.87 1.94 9.78
CA ARG A 20 3.20 1.36 10.07
C ARG A 20 3.79 1.77 11.41
N ARG A 21 3.24 2.79 12.07
CA ARG A 21 3.78 3.37 13.31
C ARG A 21 2.92 3.06 14.53
N ASP A 22 1.69 2.63 14.31
CA ASP A 22 0.69 2.40 15.35
C ASP A 22 0.07 1.02 15.16
N GLU A 23 0.41 0.11 16.08
CA GLU A 23 -0.06 -1.26 16.06
C GLU A 23 -1.59 -1.36 16.19
N GLN A 24 -2.22 -0.47 16.98
CA GLN A 24 -3.67 -0.50 17.14
C GLN A 24 -4.37 -0.13 15.83
N LYS A 25 -3.85 0.87 15.10
CA LYS A 25 -4.37 1.24 13.78
C LYS A 25 -4.13 0.13 12.75
N TYR A 26 -2.98 -0.54 12.81
CA TYR A 26 -2.70 -1.69 11.94
C TYR A 26 -3.66 -2.86 12.20
N LEU A 27 -3.95 -3.16 13.47
CA LEU A 27 -4.92 -4.20 13.82
C LEU A 27 -6.33 -3.83 13.35
N ALA A 28 -6.75 -2.57 13.53
CA ALA A 28 -8.03 -2.08 13.00
C ALA A 28 -8.12 -2.18 11.47
N PHE A 29 -7.04 -1.84 10.75
CA PHE A 29 -6.93 -2.04 9.30
C PHE A 29 -7.11 -3.50 8.89
N LYS A 30 -6.49 -4.42 9.63
CA LYS A 30 -6.60 -5.85 9.36
C LYS A 30 -7.99 -6.42 9.62
N GLU A 31 -8.68 -5.86 10.61
CA GLU A 31 -10.03 -6.26 10.98
C GLU A 31 -11.05 -5.73 9.96
N ASP A 32 -10.95 -4.45 9.61
CA ASP A 32 -11.88 -3.80 8.68
C ASP A 32 -11.16 -2.76 7.80
N LEU A 33 -10.83 -3.18 6.58
CA LEU A 33 -10.26 -2.33 5.55
C LEU A 33 -11.22 -1.20 5.17
N GLU A 34 -12.52 -1.45 5.02
CA GLU A 34 -13.49 -0.46 4.55
C GLU A 34 -13.67 0.67 5.55
N ALA A 35 -13.86 0.32 6.83
CA ALA A 35 -13.95 1.29 7.91
C ALA A 35 -12.66 2.12 8.02
N THR A 36 -11.51 1.48 7.83
CA THR A 36 -10.22 2.19 7.81
C THR A 36 -10.14 3.18 6.65
N MET A 37 -10.44 2.76 5.42
CA MET A 37 -10.43 3.65 4.26
C MET A 37 -11.39 4.83 4.44
N ALA A 38 -12.58 4.60 5.02
CA ALA A 38 -13.53 5.65 5.35
C ALA A 38 -12.99 6.62 6.40
N ALA A 39 -12.38 6.12 7.47
CA ALA A 39 -11.81 6.95 8.54
C ALA A 39 -10.68 7.89 8.05
N TYR A 40 -9.89 7.44 7.07
CA TYR A 40 -8.86 8.27 6.45
C TYR A 40 -9.39 9.20 5.35
N GLY A 41 -10.65 9.06 4.94
CA GLY A 41 -11.29 9.90 3.93
C GLY A 41 -10.85 9.58 2.50
N LEU A 42 -10.54 8.32 2.20
CA LEU A 42 -10.14 7.90 0.86
C LEU A 42 -11.27 8.14 -0.15
N GLY A 43 -10.90 8.59 -1.34
CA GLY A 43 -11.80 8.65 -2.49
C GLY A 43 -12.13 7.26 -3.05
N GLU A 44 -13.16 7.16 -3.89
CA GLU A 44 -13.59 5.86 -4.44
C GLU A 44 -12.52 5.19 -5.31
N GLU A 45 -11.67 5.96 -5.99
CA GLU A 45 -10.57 5.43 -6.78
C GLU A 45 -9.48 4.81 -5.90
N GLU A 46 -9.08 5.52 -4.83
CA GLU A 46 -8.17 4.98 -3.83
C GLU A 46 -8.73 3.69 -3.23
N LYS A 47 -10.02 3.69 -2.82
CA LYS A 47 -10.66 2.50 -2.24
C LYS A 47 -10.62 1.30 -3.18
N ARG A 48 -10.94 1.50 -4.47
CA ARG A 48 -10.86 0.43 -5.47
C ARG A 48 -9.46 -0.14 -5.57
N ALA A 49 -8.44 0.72 -5.61
CA ALA A 49 -7.05 0.27 -5.68
C ALA A 49 -6.62 -0.49 -4.41
N TRP A 50 -7.04 -0.05 -3.22
CA TRP A 50 -6.77 -0.76 -1.97
C TRP A 50 -7.41 -2.15 -1.89
N ARG A 51 -8.68 -2.29 -2.30
CA ARG A 51 -9.37 -3.60 -2.36
C ARG A 51 -8.66 -4.58 -3.30
N ALA A 52 -8.18 -4.08 -4.43
CA ALA A 52 -7.49 -4.89 -5.44
C ALA A 52 -5.99 -5.08 -5.16
N ILE A 53 -5.44 -4.37 -4.17
CA ILE A 53 -4.00 -4.24 -3.93
C ILE A 53 -3.29 -3.79 -5.21
N ASP A 54 -3.87 -2.78 -5.88
CA ASP A 54 -3.39 -2.20 -7.13
C ASP A 54 -2.36 -1.11 -6.84
N ILE A 55 -1.13 -1.55 -6.63
CA ILE A 55 0.01 -0.69 -6.28
C ILE A 55 0.38 0.25 -7.44
N GLU A 56 0.21 -0.21 -8.68
CA GLU A 56 0.45 0.60 -9.86
C GLU A 56 -0.53 1.78 -9.90
N ALA A 57 -1.83 1.53 -9.71
CA ALA A 57 -2.85 2.57 -9.65
C ALA A 57 -2.59 3.54 -8.49
N LEU A 58 -2.24 3.05 -7.30
CA LEU A 58 -1.88 3.91 -6.15
C LEU A 58 -0.70 4.82 -6.48
N GLY A 59 0.32 4.30 -7.15
CA GLY A 59 1.47 5.09 -7.59
C GLY A 59 1.12 6.11 -8.68
N ALA A 60 0.23 5.75 -9.62
CA ALA A 60 -0.29 6.68 -10.63
C ALA A 60 -1.14 7.81 -10.01
N MET A 61 -1.84 7.54 -8.92
CA MET A 61 -2.57 8.54 -8.12
C MET A 61 -1.66 9.45 -7.28
N GLY A 62 -0.34 9.23 -7.27
CA GLY A 62 0.61 10.05 -6.53
C GLY A 62 0.95 9.52 -5.13
N MET A 63 0.73 8.23 -4.85
CA MET A 63 1.29 7.61 -3.65
C MET A 63 2.82 7.73 -3.66
N HIS A 64 3.39 8.09 -2.51
CA HIS A 64 4.82 8.27 -2.38
C HIS A 64 5.56 6.94 -2.64
N PRO A 65 6.64 6.91 -3.47
CA PRO A 65 7.31 5.67 -3.86
C PRO A 65 7.79 4.79 -2.70
N TYR A 66 8.20 5.40 -1.58
CA TYR A 66 8.58 4.68 -0.36
C TYR A 66 7.43 3.87 0.26
N PHE A 67 6.17 4.28 0.06
CA PHE A 67 4.98 3.63 0.60
C PHE A 67 4.46 2.50 -0.28
N LEU A 68 4.72 2.51 -1.60
CA LEU A 68 4.30 1.46 -2.52
C LEU A 68 4.68 0.03 -2.05
N PRO A 69 5.94 -0.28 -1.70
CA PRO A 69 6.28 -1.62 -1.18
C PRO A 69 5.72 -1.89 0.22
N GLN A 70 5.29 -0.86 0.96
CA GLN A 70 4.68 -1.03 2.27
C GLN A 70 3.23 -1.47 2.19
N VAL A 71 2.52 -1.12 1.10
CA VAL A 71 1.16 -1.62 0.84
C VAL A 71 1.15 -3.15 0.88
N SER A 72 2.05 -3.81 0.14
CA SER A 72 2.17 -5.28 0.16
C SER A 72 2.44 -5.84 1.56
N ARG A 73 3.27 -5.14 2.36
CA ARG A 73 3.64 -5.57 3.72
C ARG A 73 2.49 -5.46 4.70
N LEU A 74 1.58 -4.49 4.52
CA LEU A 74 0.39 -4.38 5.35
C LEU A 74 -0.54 -5.59 5.17
N PHE A 75 -0.60 -6.19 3.98
CA PHE A 75 -1.43 -7.37 3.72
C PHE A 75 -0.75 -8.71 4.01
N LYS A 76 0.55 -8.85 3.71
CA LYS A 76 1.29 -10.11 3.85
C LYS A 76 2.04 -10.25 5.17
N GLY A 77 2.12 -9.17 5.97
CA GLY A 77 2.91 -9.11 7.20
C GLY A 77 4.40 -8.87 6.94
N GLY A 78 5.11 -8.39 7.97
CA GLY A 78 6.55 -8.07 7.92
C GLY A 78 7.49 -9.23 8.31
N SER A 79 6.96 -10.45 8.47
CA SER A 79 7.75 -11.64 8.81
C SER A 79 8.63 -12.01 7.62
N ARG A 80 9.97 -11.99 7.83
CA ARG A 80 11.05 -12.27 6.85
C ARG A 80 11.29 -11.15 5.83
N ASN A 81 11.78 -9.99 6.26
CA ASN A 81 12.28 -8.90 5.38
C ASN A 81 13.51 -9.32 4.56
N HIS A 82 13.35 -10.21 3.60
CA HIS A 82 14.34 -10.61 2.60
C HIS A 82 13.71 -10.43 1.21
N ASN A 83 14.52 -10.32 0.16
CA ASN A 83 14.03 -10.08 -1.21
C ASN A 83 13.12 -11.19 -1.75
N ASP A 84 13.07 -12.35 -1.08
CA ASP A 84 12.18 -13.50 -1.41
C ASP A 84 10.92 -13.59 -0.53
N SER A 85 10.64 -12.58 0.30
CA SER A 85 9.43 -12.56 1.13
C SER A 85 8.16 -12.54 0.30
N ASP A 86 7.05 -13.06 0.85
CA ASP A 86 5.74 -13.02 0.18
C ASP A 86 5.30 -11.59 -0.18
N ALA A 87 5.72 -10.60 0.62
CA ALA A 87 5.50 -9.19 0.32
C ALA A 87 6.34 -8.69 -0.88
N ALA A 88 7.59 -9.13 -1.01
CA ALA A 88 8.46 -8.78 -2.13
C ALA A 88 7.98 -9.44 -3.43
N ARG A 89 7.54 -10.72 -3.38
CA ARG A 89 6.97 -11.43 -4.52
C ARG A 89 5.67 -10.77 -5.00
N LEU A 90 4.77 -10.42 -4.07
CA LEU A 90 3.54 -9.70 -4.40
C LEU A 90 3.83 -8.33 -5.04
N TYR A 91 4.80 -7.58 -4.51
CA TYR A 91 5.21 -6.30 -5.10
C TYR A 91 5.76 -6.50 -6.52
N ALA A 92 6.63 -7.48 -6.74
CA ALA A 92 7.22 -7.75 -8.05
C ALA A 92 6.17 -8.21 -9.08
N GLU A 93 5.21 -9.04 -8.67
CA GLU A 93 4.08 -9.46 -9.50
C GLU A 93 3.22 -8.27 -9.92
N LYS A 94 2.80 -7.44 -8.95
CA LYS A 94 1.90 -6.29 -9.20
C LYS A 94 2.55 -5.19 -10.04
N MET A 95 3.87 -5.07 -9.99
CA MET A 95 4.62 -4.08 -10.77
C MET A 95 5.16 -4.63 -12.10
N GLY A 96 4.87 -5.90 -12.44
CA GLY A 96 5.38 -6.53 -13.67
C GLY A 96 6.90 -6.70 -13.72
N ILE A 97 7.56 -6.74 -12.56
CA ILE A 97 9.03 -6.86 -12.42
C ILE A 97 9.47 -8.34 -12.39
N ALA A 98 8.57 -9.25 -12.03
CA ALA A 98 8.87 -10.69 -12.02
C ALA A 98 9.10 -11.18 -13.47
N SER A 99 10.36 -11.54 -13.78
CA SER A 99 10.71 -12.20 -15.04
C SER A 99 9.83 -13.42 -15.26
N LYS A 100 9.24 -13.51 -16.45
CA LYS A 100 8.70 -14.77 -16.98
C LYS A 100 9.89 -15.69 -17.24
N ASP A 101 9.98 -16.78 -16.47
CA ASP A 101 10.66 -17.99 -16.95
C ASP A 101 9.69 -18.80 -17.81
#